data_AF-A0A2V1EEA6-F1
#
_entry.id   AF-A0A2V1EEA6-F1
#
_cell.length_a   1.000
_cell.length_b   1.000
_cell.length_c   1.000
_cell.angle_alpha   90.00
_cell.angle_beta   90.00
_cell.angle_gamma   90.00
#
_symmetry.space_group_name_H-M   'P 1'
#
loop_
_entity.id
_entity.type
_entity.pdbx_description
1 polymer ?
#
loop_
_entity_poly.entity_id
_entity_poly.type
_entity_poly.pdbx_seq_one_letter_code
_entity_poly.pdbx_strand_id
1 'polypeptide(L)'
;SIIFSCWTHTLDLISQYLNRAHITFRRIDGECPTATREKILSDFAHQPNLRVLIMTTGTGAVGLNLATANRVFIVEPQWNPSVENQAIARALRLGQEQQVEVNRYVVKGTVEQVRNSDPPSL
;
A
#
# COMPACT_ATOMS: atom_id res chain seq x y z
N SER A 1 -0.53 -4.76 7.53
CA SER A 1 -0.15 -3.48 6.91
C SER A 1 -0.01 -3.62 5.41
N ILE A 2 -0.31 -2.56 4.67
CA ILE A 2 -0.09 -2.47 3.22
C ILE A 2 0.90 -1.35 2.93
N ILE A 3 1.88 -1.60 2.07
CA ILE A 3 2.86 -0.61 1.61
C ILE A 3 2.67 -0.40 0.11
N PHE A 4 2.37 0.82 -0.29
CA PHE A 4 2.22 1.23 -1.69
C PHE A 4 3.45 1.98 -2.18
N SER A 5 3.84 1.66 -3.42
CA SER A 5 4.87 2.37 -4.17
C SER A 5 4.46 2.47 -5.64
N CYS A 6 4.91 3.52 -6.32
CA CYS A 6 4.71 3.65 -7.76
C CYS A 6 5.73 2.85 -8.57
N TRP A 7 6.84 2.45 -7.96
CA TRP A 7 7.98 1.82 -8.63
C TRP A 7 8.24 0.40 -8.12
N THR A 8 8.38 -0.53 -9.06
CA THR A 8 8.78 -1.92 -8.75
C THR A 8 10.17 -1.98 -8.11
N HIS A 9 11.07 -1.09 -8.51
CA HIS A 9 12.41 -1.01 -7.91
C HIS A 9 12.38 -0.64 -6.41
N THR A 10 11.52 0.29 -6.03
CA THR A 10 11.30 0.64 -4.62
C THR A 10 10.74 -0.58 -3.86
N LEU A 11 9.85 -1.37 -4.47
CA LEU A 11 9.38 -2.64 -3.89
C LEU A 11 10.50 -3.67 -3.74
N ASP A 12 11.46 -3.74 -4.67
CA ASP A 12 12.64 -4.61 -4.53
C ASP A 12 13.48 -4.24 -3.31
N LEU A 13 13.73 -2.94 -3.12
CA LEU A 13 14.47 -2.44 -1.96
C LEU A 13 13.72 -2.75 -0.65
N ILE A 14 12.43 -2.44 -0.60
CA ILE A 14 11.58 -2.75 0.56
C ILE A 14 11.62 -4.26 0.86
N SER A 15 11.52 -5.10 -0.17
CA SER A 15 11.61 -6.56 -0.04
C SER A 15 12.91 -6.99 0.63
N GLN A 16 14.05 -6.40 0.22
CA GLN A 16 15.35 -6.68 0.84
C GLN A 16 15.39 -6.27 2.32
N TYR A 17 14.88 -5.09 2.67
CA TYR A 17 14.84 -4.64 4.07
C TYR A 17 13.89 -5.47 4.93
N LEU A 18 12.72 -5.85 4.42
CA LEU A 18 11.79 -6.74 5.12
C LEU A 18 12.40 -8.12 5.36
N ASN A 19 13.11 -8.68 4.37
CA ASN A 19 13.82 -9.94 4.51
C ASN A 19 14.92 -9.87 5.58
N ARG A 20 15.73 -8.80 5.58
CA ARG A 20 16.78 -8.56 6.60
C ARG A 20 16.19 -8.41 8.00
N ALA A 21 14.98 -7.87 8.11
CA ALA A 21 14.26 -7.73 9.36
C ALA A 21 13.45 -8.99 9.76
N HIS A 22 13.53 -10.08 8.98
CA HIS A 22 12.77 -11.30 9.17
C HIS A 22 11.25 -11.08 9.23
N ILE A 23 10.74 -10.10 8.47
CA ILE A 23 9.31 -9.82 8.37
C ILE A 23 8.74 -10.59 7.18
N THR A 24 7.77 -11.46 7.42
CA THR A 24 7.06 -12.17 6.35
C THR A 24 6.16 -11.21 5.56
N PHE A 25 6.34 -11.18 4.24
CA PHE A 25 5.53 -10.38 3.34
C PHE A 25 5.17 -11.13 2.04
N ARG A 26 4.26 -10.51 1.28
CA ARG A 26 3.97 -10.86 -0.12
C ARG A 26 3.98 -9.60 -0.97
N ARG A 27 4.19 -9.78 -2.27
CA ARG A 27 4.26 -8.71 -3.26
C ARG A 27 3.20 -8.90 -4.34
N ILE A 28 2.52 -7.82 -4.70
CA ILE A 28 1.63 -7.76 -5.86
C ILE A 28 2.05 -6.55 -6.71
N ASP A 29 2.42 -6.79 -7.96
CA ASP A 29 2.71 -5.74 -8.94
C ASP A 29 2.09 -6.09 -10.30
N GLY A 30 2.43 -5.31 -11.33
CA GLY A 30 1.86 -5.46 -12.67
C GLY A 30 2.19 -6.79 -13.35
N GLU A 31 3.21 -7.50 -12.88
CA GLU A 31 3.63 -8.80 -13.41
C GLU A 31 2.96 -9.97 -12.68
N CYS A 32 2.31 -9.71 -11.54
CA CYS A 32 1.61 -10.72 -10.75
C CYS A 32 0.35 -11.23 -11.47
N PRO A 33 0.30 -12.53 -11.87
CA PRO A 33 -0.88 -13.10 -12.52
C PRO A 33 -2.12 -13.06 -11.63
N THR A 34 -3.31 -12.96 -12.22
CA THR A 34 -4.59 -12.84 -11.48
C THR A 34 -4.79 -13.95 -10.45
N ALA A 35 -4.57 -15.22 -10.83
CA ALA A 35 -4.72 -16.35 -9.91
C ALA A 35 -3.75 -16.29 -8.72
N THR A 36 -2.52 -15.83 -8.96
CA THR A 36 -1.51 -15.64 -7.90
C THR A 36 -1.91 -14.49 -6.98
N ARG A 37 -2.42 -13.39 -7.55
CA ARG A 37 -2.93 -12.23 -6.80
C ARG A 37 -4.05 -12.65 -5.85
N GLU A 38 -5.05 -13.37 -6.34
CA GLU A 38 -6.17 -13.84 -5.52
C GLU A 38 -5.71 -14.73 -4.36
N LYS A 39 -4.76 -15.64 -4.63
CA LYS A 39 -4.15 -16.46 -3.57
C LYS A 39 -3.43 -15.62 -2.52
N ILE A 40 -2.63 -14.63 -2.94
CA ILE A 40 -1.91 -13.74 -2.01
C ILE A 40 -2.89 -12.95 -1.13
N LEU A 41 -3.96 -12.41 -1.73
CA LEU A 41 -4.99 -11.67 -1.00
C LEU A 41 -5.73 -12.57 0.00
N SER A 42 -6.04 -13.80 -0.39
CA SER A 42 -6.63 -14.80 0.49
C SER A 42 -5.69 -15.16 1.65
N ASP A 43 -4.42 -15.43 1.35
CA ASP A 43 -3.41 -15.72 2.36
C ASP A 43 -3.25 -14.54 3.34
N PHE A 44 -3.24 -13.31 2.85
CA PHE A 44 -3.12 -12.12 3.69
C PHE A 44 -4.35 -11.91 4.60
N ALA A 45 -5.53 -12.32 4.16
CA ALA A 45 -6.75 -12.23 4.96
C ALA A 45 -6.83 -13.31 6.06
N HIS A 46 -6.29 -14.51 5.81
CA HIS A 46 -6.51 -15.68 6.68
C HIS A 46 -5.25 -16.16 7.42
N GLN A 47 -4.04 -15.81 6.99
CA GLN A 47 -2.80 -16.25 7.62
C GLN A 47 -2.26 -15.17 8.59
N PRO A 48 -2.29 -15.40 9.91
CA PRO A 48 -1.87 -14.39 10.90
C PRO A 48 -0.38 -14.04 10.81
N ASN A 49 0.43 -14.94 10.24
CA ASN A 49 1.87 -14.73 10.06
C ASN A 49 2.21 -13.79 8.89
N LEU A 50 1.29 -13.63 7.92
CA LEU A 50 1.48 -12.76 6.76
C LEU A 50 0.97 -11.36 7.08
N ARG A 51 1.81 -10.57 7.76
CA ARG A 51 1.40 -9.26 8.31
C ARG A 51 1.63 -8.08 7.35
N VAL A 52 2.42 -8.26 6.29
CA VAL A 52 2.78 -7.19 5.35
C VAL A 52 2.48 -7.58 3.92
N LEU A 53 1.80 -6.69 3.21
CA LEU A 53 1.62 -6.76 1.76
C LEU A 53 2.27 -5.53 1.14
N ILE A 54 3.11 -5.73 0.13
CA ILE A 54 3.72 -4.64 -0.63
C ILE A 54 3.16 -4.63 -2.05
N MET A 55 2.78 -3.46 -2.55
CA MET A 55 2.03 -3.36 -3.80
C MET A 55 2.41 -2.16 -4.64
N THR A 56 2.29 -2.29 -5.95
CA THR A 56 2.29 -1.10 -6.80
C THR A 56 0.97 -0.36 -6.69
N THR A 57 0.98 0.97 -6.59
CA THR A 57 -0.25 1.78 -6.43
C THR A 57 -1.26 1.52 -7.57
N GLY A 58 -0.77 1.28 -8.80
CA GLY A 58 -1.61 0.96 -9.95
C GLY A 58 -2.34 -0.39 -9.83
N THR A 59 -1.73 -1.40 -9.19
CA THR A 59 -2.42 -2.68 -8.91
C THR A 59 -3.29 -2.61 -7.66
N GLY A 60 -3.02 -1.65 -6.78
CA GLY A 60 -3.87 -1.20 -5.68
C GLY A 60 -5.30 -0.78 -6.09
N ALA A 61 -5.48 -0.36 -7.34
CA ALA A 61 -6.75 0.15 -7.85
C ALA A 61 -7.74 -0.95 -8.33
N VAL A 62 -7.27 -2.20 -8.53
CA VAL A 62 -8.06 -3.28 -9.13
C VAL A 62 -8.28 -4.42 -8.13
N GLY A 63 -9.47 -4.46 -7.52
CA GLY A 63 -10.01 -5.67 -6.90
C GLY A 63 -9.57 -6.01 -5.47
N LEU A 64 -9.00 -5.08 -4.71
CA LEU A 64 -8.68 -5.32 -3.30
C LEU A 64 -9.94 -5.28 -2.42
N ASN A 65 -10.33 -6.44 -1.89
CA ASN A 65 -11.29 -6.56 -0.79
C ASN A 65 -10.55 -6.90 0.50
N LEU A 66 -9.62 -6.03 0.93
CA LEU A 66 -8.78 -6.27 2.11
C LEU A 66 -9.37 -5.63 3.37
N ALA A 67 -10.37 -6.26 3.98
CA ALA A 67 -10.96 -5.80 5.24
C ALA A 67 -10.05 -6.02 6.48
N THR A 68 -8.81 -6.47 6.28
CA THR A 68 -7.91 -6.92 7.35
C THR A 68 -6.76 -5.93 7.62
N ALA A 69 -6.54 -4.93 6.76
CA ALA A 69 -5.42 -4.00 6.93
C ALA A 69 -5.84 -2.73 7.71
N ASN A 70 -5.14 -2.45 8.81
CA ASN A 70 -5.36 -1.24 9.62
C ASN A 70 -4.24 -0.19 9.49
N ARG A 71 -3.20 -0.46 8.69
CA ARG A 71 -2.11 0.48 8.42
C ARG A 71 -1.74 0.49 6.96
N VAL A 72 -1.70 1.68 6.37
CA VAL A 72 -1.31 1.94 4.99
C VAL A 72 -0.10 2.86 4.99
N PHE A 73 0.92 2.49 4.24
CA PHE A 73 2.13 3.28 4.02
C PHE A 73 2.24 3.65 2.55
N ILE A 74 2.45 4.91 2.24
CA ILE A 74 2.67 5.43 0.88
C ILE A 74 4.08 5.96 0.83
N VAL A 75 4.95 5.24 0.14
CA VAL A 75 6.40 5.45 0.17
C VAL A 75 6.81 6.69 -0.62
N GLU A 76 6.06 7.02 -1.66
CA GLU A 76 6.28 8.21 -2.47
C GLU A 76 4.95 8.73 -3.05
N PRO A 77 4.83 10.05 -3.30
CA PRO A 77 3.60 10.64 -3.80
C PRO A 77 3.31 10.23 -5.25
N GLN A 78 2.04 9.94 -5.54
CA GLN A 78 1.58 9.67 -6.89
C GLN A 78 1.38 10.97 -7.68
N TRP A 79 1.62 10.94 -9.00
CA TRP A 79 1.39 12.10 -9.86
C TRP A 79 -0.05 12.63 -9.86
N ASN A 80 -0.99 11.70 -9.75
CA ASN A 80 -2.41 11.87 -9.67
C ASN A 80 -2.90 11.41 -8.27
N PRO A 81 -3.23 12.35 -7.38
CA PRO A 81 -3.74 12.04 -6.04
C PRO A 81 -4.95 11.09 -6.04
N SER A 82 -5.77 11.12 -7.10
CA SER A 82 -6.93 10.24 -7.23
C SER A 82 -6.54 8.76 -7.26
N VAL A 83 -5.39 8.41 -7.83
CA VAL A 83 -4.90 7.01 -7.89
C VAL A 83 -4.58 6.51 -6.49
N GLU A 84 -3.93 7.35 -5.68
CA GLU A 84 -3.62 7.05 -4.30
C GLU A 84 -4.89 6.95 -3.44
N ASN A 85 -5.79 7.93 -3.55
CA ASN A 85 -7.07 7.92 -2.85
C ASN A 85 -7.92 6.70 -3.21
N GLN A 86 -7.89 6.24 -4.46
CA GLN A 86 -8.53 4.99 -4.85
C GLN A 86 -7.87 3.77 -4.21
N ALA A 87 -6.53 3.68 -4.21
CA ALA A 87 -5.82 2.58 -3.57
C ALA A 87 -6.10 2.53 -2.05
N ILE A 88 -6.10 3.69 -1.40
CA ILE A 88 -6.50 3.84 0.01
C ILE A 88 -7.95 3.41 0.19
N ALA A 89 -8.90 3.94 -0.57
CA ALA A 89 -10.33 3.60 -0.47
C ALA A 89 -10.63 2.11 -0.71
N ARG A 90 -9.72 1.36 -1.36
CA ARG A 90 -9.83 -0.10 -1.50
C ARG A 90 -9.21 -0.86 -0.33
N ALA A 91 -8.15 -0.31 0.27
CA ALA A 91 -7.63 -0.80 1.54
C ALA A 91 -8.58 -0.49 2.72
N LEU A 92 -9.29 0.64 2.64
CA LEU A 92 -10.31 1.10 3.58
C LEU A 92 -11.68 0.55 3.19
N ARG A 93 -12.11 -0.58 3.74
CA ARG A 93 -13.50 -1.00 3.53
C ARG A 93 -14.42 -0.39 4.59
N LEU A 94 -15.58 0.09 4.15
CA LEU A 94 -16.73 0.41 5.01
C LEU A 94 -17.13 -0.85 5.80
N GLY A 95 -17.08 -0.78 7.13
CA GLY A 95 -17.39 -1.88 8.05
C GLY A 95 -16.21 -2.44 8.83
N GLN A 96 -14.99 -1.92 8.64
CA GLN A 96 -13.86 -2.25 9.51
C GLN A 96 -13.99 -1.48 10.84
N GLU A 97 -14.06 -2.19 11.96
CA GLU A 97 -14.18 -1.58 13.30
C GLU A 97 -12.88 -0.89 13.76
N GLN A 98 -11.76 -1.28 13.16
CA GLN A 98 -10.43 -0.77 13.50
C GLN A 98 -10.12 0.49 12.68
N GLN A 99 -9.75 1.57 13.38
CA GLN A 99 -9.27 2.80 12.75
C GLN A 99 -8.08 2.47 11.83
N VAL A 100 -8.12 2.98 10.60
CA VAL A 100 -7.02 2.82 9.65
C VAL A 100 -6.14 4.05 9.66
N GLU A 101 -4.84 3.81 9.81
CA GLU A 101 -3.82 4.84 9.81
C GLU A 101 -3.12 4.89 8.45
N VAL A 102 -3.09 6.06 7.81
CA VAL A 102 -2.42 6.29 6.53
C VAL A 102 -1.18 7.15 6.75
N ASN A 103 -0.01 6.58 6.50
CA ASN A 103 1.29 7.24 6.62
C ASN A 103 1.84 7.56 5.24
N ARG A 104 2.10 8.84 4.96
CA ARG A 104 2.69 9.32 3.69
C ARG A 104 4.10 9.82 3.92
N TYR A 105 5.05 9.27 3.18
CA TYR A 105 6.43 9.74 3.21
C TYR A 105 6.62 10.83 2.15
N VAL A 106 7.24 11.94 2.57
CA VAL A 106 7.54 13.10 1.73
C VAL A 106 8.94 13.58 2.07
N VAL A 107 9.77 13.79 1.05
CA VAL A 107 11.10 14.35 1.23
C VAL A 107 11.01 15.87 1.38
N LYS A 108 11.65 16.42 2.42
CA LYS A 108 11.64 17.86 2.69
C LYS A 108 12.45 18.62 1.64
N GLY A 109 11.92 19.76 1.18
CA GLY A 109 12.62 20.64 0.23
C GLY A 109 12.66 20.11 -1.21
N THR A 110 11.77 19.18 -1.57
CA THR A 110 11.66 18.64 -2.93
C THR A 110 10.30 18.96 -3.55
N VAL A 111 10.17 18.66 -4.84
CA VAL A 111 8.91 18.80 -5.61
C VAL A 111 7.74 18.00 -5.02
N GLU A 112 8.01 17.05 -4.13
CA GLU A 112 7.00 16.25 -3.45
C GLU A 112 6.13 17.08 -2.48
N GLN A 113 6.68 18.14 -1.90
CA GLN A 113 5.96 19.00 -0.96
C GLN A 113 4.83 19.80 -1.60
N VAL A 114 5.00 20.20 -2.87
CA VAL A 114 4.03 21.04 -3.61
C VAL A 114 2.70 20.30 -3.81
N ARG A 115 2.70 18.97 -3.74
CA ARG A 115 1.49 18.16 -3.95
C ARG A 115 0.56 18.06 -2.74
N ASN A 116 1.05 18.30 -1.52
CA ASN A 116 0.28 18.08 -0.29
C ASN A 116 -0.38 19.36 0.25
N SER A 117 -0.43 20.44 -0.51
CA SER A 117 -1.20 21.62 -0.14
C SER A 117 -2.70 21.43 -0.42
N ASP A 118 -3.32 20.49 0.29
CA ASP A 118 -4.69 20.71 0.73
C ASP A 118 -4.66 21.85 1.77
N PRO A 119 -5.63 22.78 1.77
CA PRO A 119 -5.63 23.87 2.73
C PRO A 119 -5.67 23.30 4.15
N PRO A 120 -5.05 23.99 5.15
CA PRO A 120 -5.19 23.59 6.54
C PRO A 120 -6.68 23.53 6.85
N SER A 121 -7.11 22.43 7.46
CA SER A 121 -8.47 22.26 7.96
C SER A 121 -8.81 23.47 8.85
N LEU A 122 -9.84 24.23 8.47
CA LEU A 122 -10.47 25.24 9.33
C LEU A 122 -11.18 24.55 10.50
#